data_AF-B2VDY2-F1
#
_entry.id   AF-B2VDY2-F1
#
_cell.length_a   1.000
_cell.length_b   1.000
_cell.length_c   1.000
_cell.angle_alpha   90.00
_cell.angle_beta   90.00
_cell.angle_gamma   90.00
#
_symmetry.space_group_name_H-M   'P 1'
#
loop_
_entity.id
_entity.type
_entity.pdbx_description
1 polymer ?
#
loop_
_entity_poly.entity_id
_entity_poly.type
_entity_poly.pdbx_seq_one_letter_code
_entity_poly.pdbx_strand_id
1 'polypeptide(L)'
;MGFKMENRNRLNYSIGIFFLLFASFFPAYVFDYAFYDDYSSLNNILSGNTPSMKWDIESGRPTYAIFRYLAEVSSNGIESFSFLRLISALSVGILGVRIYHFLSRNDIFNSPEKRAFLAVSLCLTPCIQVYTAWATCFPFVISLILALESYSLISSNKITPLRFSSSLLLIFLSFAIYQPTAMAFLVFCFH
;
A
#
# COMPACT_ATOMS: atom_id res chain seq x y z
N MET A 1 -22.03 22.87 16.78
CA MET A 1 -21.08 22.27 17.75
C MET A 1 -20.81 20.79 17.44
N GLY A 2 -21.82 19.98 17.08
CA GLY A 2 -21.66 18.55 16.73
C GLY A 2 -20.70 18.25 15.57
N PHE A 3 -20.82 18.93 14.42
CA PHE A 3 -19.96 18.70 13.24
C PHE A 3 -18.45 18.90 13.51
N LYS A 4 -18.10 19.85 14.38
CA LYS A 4 -16.71 20.13 14.77
C LYS A 4 -16.16 19.03 15.70
N MET A 5 -17.01 18.43 16.54
CA MET A 5 -16.62 17.31 17.40
C MET A 5 -16.45 16.01 16.60
N GLU A 6 -17.33 15.76 15.64
CA GLU A 6 -17.25 14.58 14.76
C GLU A 6 -15.97 14.57 13.91
N ASN A 7 -15.64 15.72 13.29
CA ASN A 7 -14.38 15.85 12.54
C ASN A 7 -13.14 15.69 13.41
N ARG A 8 -13.18 16.18 14.67
CA ARG A 8 -12.07 16.01 15.62
C ARG A 8 -11.89 14.55 16.01
N ASN A 9 -12.97 13.84 16.27
CA ASN A 9 -12.91 12.41 16.58
C ASN A 9 -12.38 11.60 15.40
N ARG A 10 -12.84 11.91 14.17
CA ARG A 10 -12.34 11.26 12.95
C ARG A 10 -10.83 11.47 12.77
N LEU A 11 -10.34 12.69 12.98
CA LEU A 11 -8.92 12.99 12.92
C LEU A 11 -8.11 12.22 13.97
N ASN A 12 -8.60 12.15 15.21
CA ASN A 12 -7.95 11.40 16.28
C ASN A 12 -7.82 9.90 15.93
N TYR A 13 -8.89 9.30 15.39
CA TYR A 13 -8.84 7.92 14.92
C TYR A 13 -7.84 7.74 13.78
N SER A 14 -7.83 8.62 12.78
CA SER A 14 -6.85 8.54 11.68
C SER A 14 -5.41 8.64 12.18
N ILE A 15 -5.11 9.56 13.10
CA ILE A 15 -3.79 9.70 13.71
C ILE A 15 -3.43 8.42 14.49
N GLY A 16 -4.35 7.93 15.34
CA GLY A 16 -4.13 6.72 16.13
C GLY A 16 -3.87 5.49 15.27
N ILE A 17 -4.67 5.28 14.22
CA ILE A 17 -4.50 4.17 13.26
C ILE A 17 -3.15 4.27 12.56
N PHE A 18 -2.80 5.46 12.06
CA PHE A 18 -1.54 5.67 11.35
C PHE A 18 -0.33 5.30 12.23
N PHE A 19 -0.24 5.88 13.42
CA PHE A 19 0.90 5.66 14.30
C PHE A 19 0.94 4.24 14.88
N LEU A 20 -0.23 3.65 15.19
CA LEU A 20 -0.29 2.26 15.65
C LEU A 20 0.26 1.30 14.59
N LEU A 21 -0.20 1.44 13.34
CA LEU A 21 0.25 0.58 12.24
C LEU A 21 1.72 0.83 11.92
N PHE A 22 2.13 2.09 11.80
CA PHE A 22 3.52 2.45 11.54
C PHE A 22 4.47 1.86 12.61
N ALA A 23 4.14 2.05 13.89
CA ALA A 23 4.94 1.52 15.00
C ALA A 23 4.93 -0.01 15.08
N SER A 24 3.86 -0.68 14.63
CA SER A 24 3.78 -2.14 14.60
C SER A 24 4.84 -2.76 13.67
N PHE A 25 5.28 -2.02 12.65
CA PHE A 25 6.31 -2.45 11.71
C PHE A 25 7.70 -1.89 12.04
N PHE A 26 7.92 -1.35 13.24
CA PHE A 26 9.23 -0.80 13.62
C PHE A 26 10.44 -1.71 13.35
N PRO A 27 10.37 -3.04 13.59
CA PRO A 27 11.53 -3.88 13.35
C PRO A 27 11.92 -3.91 11.87
N ALA A 28 10.96 -3.71 10.96
CA ALA A 28 11.20 -3.76 9.53
C ALA A 28 12.07 -2.61 9.02
N TYR A 29 11.95 -1.42 9.61
CA TYR A 29 12.71 -0.25 9.15
C TYR A 29 13.80 0.21 10.11
N VAL A 30 13.94 -0.42 11.28
CA VAL A 30 15.03 -0.13 12.24
C VAL A 30 16.21 -1.09 12.10
N PHE A 31 15.97 -2.35 11.73
CA PHE A 31 17.03 -3.35 11.64
C PHE A 31 17.46 -3.59 10.19
N ASP A 32 18.76 -3.82 10.02
CA ASP A 32 19.34 -4.25 8.76
C ASP A 32 19.26 -5.77 8.65
N TYR A 33 18.43 -6.21 7.72
CA TYR A 33 18.26 -7.60 7.35
C TYR A 33 17.77 -7.67 5.90
N ALA A 34 17.85 -8.84 5.29
CA ALA A 34 17.34 -9.10 3.96
C ALA A 34 16.76 -10.51 3.92
N PHE A 35 15.68 -10.71 3.14
CA PHE A 35 15.19 -12.05 2.82
C PHE A 35 15.85 -12.58 1.54
N TYR A 36 15.58 -13.85 1.22
CA TYR A 36 16.20 -14.51 0.06
C TYR A 36 15.99 -13.73 -1.26
N ASP A 37 14.78 -13.23 -1.51
CA ASP A 37 14.47 -12.44 -2.71
C ASP A 37 15.19 -11.08 -2.73
N ASP A 38 15.40 -10.50 -1.55
CA ASP A 38 16.16 -9.26 -1.38
C ASP A 38 17.65 -9.50 -1.68
N TYR A 39 18.22 -10.62 -1.23
CA TYR A 39 19.59 -11.03 -1.56
C TYR A 39 19.76 -11.30 -3.06
N SER A 40 18.78 -11.93 -3.70
CA SER A 40 18.81 -12.12 -5.16
C SER A 40 18.85 -10.77 -5.88
N SER A 41 18.11 -9.78 -5.38
CA SER A 41 18.10 -8.42 -5.96
C SER A 41 19.41 -7.70 -5.69
N LEU A 42 19.97 -7.81 -4.49
CA LEU A 42 21.28 -7.26 -4.15
C LEU A 42 22.39 -7.84 -5.02
N ASN A 43 22.38 -9.15 -5.25
CA ASN A 43 23.37 -9.81 -6.10
C ASN A 43 23.32 -9.29 -7.55
N ASN A 44 22.13 -9.00 -8.08
CA ASN A 44 21.98 -8.41 -9.40
C ASN A 44 22.56 -6.98 -9.45
N ILE A 45 22.30 -6.16 -8.42
CA ILE A 45 22.88 -4.82 -8.28
C ILE A 45 24.41 -4.89 -8.24
N LEU A 46 24.98 -5.75 -7.38
CA LEU A 46 26.43 -5.89 -7.21
C LEU A 46 27.14 -6.46 -8.44
N SER A 47 26.48 -7.35 -9.19
CA SER A 47 27.06 -7.96 -10.38
C SER A 47 27.02 -7.04 -11.61
N GLY A 48 26.41 -5.85 -11.52
CA GLY A 48 26.16 -4.97 -12.67
C GLY A 48 25.17 -5.57 -13.69
N ASN A 49 24.52 -6.68 -13.33
CA ASN A 49 23.53 -7.36 -14.16
C ASN A 49 22.18 -6.68 -13.98
N THR A 50 21.92 -5.62 -14.73
CA THR A 50 20.56 -5.12 -14.91
C THR A 50 19.92 -5.91 -16.05
N PRO A 51 18.99 -6.83 -15.75
CA PRO A 51 17.61 -6.59 -16.19
C PRO A 51 16.55 -7.29 -15.30
N SER A 52 16.43 -6.95 -14.02
CA SER A 52 15.22 -7.30 -13.25
C SER A 52 13.96 -6.72 -13.92
N MET A 53 14.11 -5.54 -14.51
CA MET A 53 13.07 -4.81 -15.21
C MET A 53 12.46 -5.59 -16.39
N LYS A 54 13.26 -6.34 -17.15
CA LYS A 54 12.77 -7.12 -18.30
C LYS A 54 11.78 -8.19 -17.84
N TRP A 55 12.15 -8.97 -16.84
CA TRP A 55 11.29 -10.00 -16.26
C TRP A 55 10.01 -9.40 -15.69
N ASP A 56 10.12 -8.29 -14.95
CA ASP A 56 8.97 -7.63 -14.35
C ASP A 56 8.00 -7.07 -15.42
N ILE A 57 8.51 -6.52 -16.53
CA ILE A 57 7.69 -6.11 -17.67
C ILE A 57 7.04 -7.31 -18.36
N GLU A 58 7.80 -8.36 -18.68
CA GLU A 58 7.31 -9.56 -19.36
C GLU A 58 6.25 -10.32 -18.53
N SER A 59 6.35 -10.24 -17.20
CA SER A 59 5.34 -10.78 -16.27
C SER A 59 4.10 -9.87 -16.09
N GLY A 60 3.99 -8.80 -16.87
CA GLY A 60 2.86 -7.88 -16.86
C GLY A 60 2.88 -6.88 -15.70
N ARG A 61 4.04 -6.59 -15.12
CA ARG A 61 4.22 -5.66 -13.99
C ARG A 61 5.14 -4.47 -14.33
N PRO A 62 4.84 -3.70 -15.39
CA PRO A 62 5.73 -2.63 -15.84
C PRO A 62 5.89 -1.50 -14.81
N THR A 63 4.87 -1.21 -14.01
CA THR A 63 4.98 -0.18 -12.95
C THR A 63 5.84 -0.66 -11.79
N TYR A 64 5.72 -1.93 -11.40
CA TYR A 64 6.64 -2.54 -10.43
C TYR A 64 8.09 -2.50 -10.93
N ALA A 65 8.30 -2.79 -12.22
CA ALA A 65 9.61 -2.74 -12.85
C ALA A 65 10.28 -1.34 -12.70
N ILE A 66 9.50 -0.27 -12.84
CA ILE A 66 9.98 1.11 -12.60
C ILE A 66 10.35 1.33 -11.14
N PHE A 67 9.47 0.94 -10.20
CA PHE A 67 9.77 1.06 -8.77
C PHE A 67 11.04 0.30 -8.38
N ARG A 68 11.20 -0.91 -8.90
CA ARG A 68 12.35 -1.76 -8.66
C ARG A 68 13.62 -1.16 -9.25
N TYR A 69 13.57 -0.65 -10.47
CA TYR A 69 14.69 0.05 -11.08
C TYR A 69 15.14 1.26 -10.24
N LEU A 70 14.19 2.08 -9.78
CA LEU A 70 14.49 3.23 -8.92
C LEU A 70 15.10 2.80 -7.57
N ALA A 71 14.60 1.70 -6.99
CA ALA A 71 15.14 1.12 -5.77
C ALA A 71 16.57 0.58 -5.98
N GLU A 72 16.83 -0.10 -7.09
CA GLU A 72 18.15 -0.65 -7.45
C GLU A 72 19.19 0.46 -7.67
N VAL A 73 18.84 1.53 -8.40
CA VAL A 73 19.74 2.66 -8.65
C VAL A 73 20.03 3.48 -7.39
N SER A 74 19.12 3.47 -6.41
CA SER A 74 19.29 4.19 -5.14
C SER A 74 19.90 3.35 -4.02
N SER A 75 20.03 2.03 -4.20
CA SER A 75 20.51 1.11 -3.17
C SER A 75 21.99 0.77 -3.35
N ASN A 76 22.78 0.98 -2.30
CA ASN A 76 24.22 0.70 -2.30
C ASN A 76 24.63 -0.42 -1.34
N GLY A 77 23.66 -1.16 -0.79
CA GLY A 77 23.90 -2.26 0.15
C GLY A 77 22.63 -2.68 0.89
N ILE A 78 22.78 -3.62 1.82
CA ILE A 78 21.67 -4.12 2.65
C ILE A 78 21.03 -3.01 3.48
N GLU A 79 21.79 -2.02 3.91
CA GLU A 79 21.26 -0.92 4.72
C GLU A 79 20.23 -0.07 3.96
N SER A 80 20.33 -0.01 2.63
CA SER A 80 19.35 0.68 1.79
C SER A 80 17.96 0.00 1.82
N PHE A 81 17.89 -1.28 2.20
CA PHE A 81 16.62 -2.00 2.30
C PHE A 81 15.76 -1.56 3.48
N SER A 82 16.37 -1.05 4.56
CA SER A 82 15.63 -0.43 5.67
C SER A 82 14.75 0.73 5.18
N PHE A 83 15.27 1.54 4.25
CA PHE A 83 14.55 2.65 3.64
C PHE A 83 13.38 2.20 2.76
N LEU A 84 13.56 1.14 1.96
CA LEU A 84 12.45 0.59 1.17
C LEU A 84 11.32 0.07 2.07
N ARG A 85 11.67 -0.62 3.16
CA ARG A 85 10.69 -1.09 4.16
C ARG A 85 10.04 0.04 4.94
N LEU A 86 10.75 1.14 5.16
CA LEU A 86 10.17 2.36 5.73
C LEU A 86 9.05 2.90 4.84
N ILE A 87 9.27 2.95 3.51
CA ILE A 87 8.23 3.35 2.54
C ILE A 87 7.01 2.44 2.65
N SER A 88 7.22 1.12 2.79
CA SER A 88 6.12 0.17 2.99
C SER A 88 5.37 0.41 4.29
N ALA A 89 6.08 0.60 5.41
CA ALA A 89 5.47 0.86 6.71
C ALA A 89 4.65 2.16 6.71
N LEU A 90 5.16 3.22 6.09
CA LEU A 90 4.40 4.46 5.86
C LEU A 90 3.16 4.22 5.01
N SER A 91 3.30 3.43 3.95
CA SER A 91 2.18 3.04 3.07
C SER A 91 1.12 2.25 3.84
N VAL A 92 1.48 1.38 4.79
CA VAL A 92 0.50 0.65 5.60
C VAL A 92 -0.26 1.59 6.53
N GLY A 93 0.43 2.55 7.15
CA GLY A 93 -0.21 3.60 7.94
C GLY A 93 -1.22 4.39 7.10
N ILE A 94 -0.85 4.79 5.87
CA ILE A 94 -1.75 5.46 4.93
C ILE A 94 -2.93 4.55 4.57
N LEU A 95 -2.68 3.30 4.20
CA LEU A 95 -3.71 2.33 3.83
C LEU A 95 -4.75 2.17 4.93
N GLY A 96 -4.34 1.98 6.20
CA GLY A 96 -5.26 1.86 7.32
C GLY A 96 -6.15 3.08 7.49
N VAL A 97 -5.58 4.28 7.35
CA VAL A 97 -6.34 5.53 7.36
C VAL A 97 -7.34 5.59 6.21
N ARG A 98 -6.92 5.22 4.99
CA ARG A 98 -7.80 5.20 3.80
C ARG A 98 -8.95 4.20 3.95
N ILE A 99 -8.68 3.00 4.48
CA ILE A 99 -9.72 2.01 4.78
C ILE A 99 -10.71 2.57 5.80
N TYR A 100 -10.23 3.18 6.89
CA TYR A 100 -11.11 3.79 7.89
C TYR A 100 -12.01 4.89 7.28
N HIS A 101 -11.44 5.76 6.45
CA HIS A 101 -12.22 6.78 5.76
C HIS A 101 -13.23 6.19 4.78
N PHE A 102 -12.85 5.14 4.06
CA PHE A 102 -13.72 4.41 3.16
C PHE A 102 -14.91 3.79 3.91
N LEU A 103 -14.67 3.05 4.99
CA LEU A 103 -15.73 2.46 5.82
C LEU A 103 -16.65 3.54 6.38
N SER A 104 -16.08 4.66 6.83
CA SER A 104 -16.85 5.79 7.35
C SER A 104 -17.69 6.51 6.31
N ARG A 105 -17.27 6.53 5.05
CA ARG A 105 -17.99 7.22 3.97
C ARG A 105 -19.15 6.40 3.44
N ASN A 106 -19.04 5.07 3.47
CA ASN A 106 -20.06 4.14 3.00
C ASN A 106 -20.95 3.62 4.16
N ASP A 107 -20.91 4.27 5.32
CA ASP A 107 -21.67 3.91 6.52
C ASP A 107 -21.57 2.44 6.94
N ILE A 108 -20.41 1.82 6.69
CA ILE A 108 -20.14 0.45 7.11
C ILE A 108 -19.86 0.47 8.62
N PHE A 109 -20.74 -0.19 9.39
CA PHE A 109 -20.85 -0.13 10.87
C PHE A 109 -21.30 1.21 11.44
N ASN A 110 -22.02 1.15 12.56
CA ASN A 110 -22.53 2.35 13.26
C ASN A 110 -21.50 3.00 14.22
N SER A 111 -20.41 2.32 14.56
CA SER A 111 -19.44 2.77 15.57
C SER A 111 -18.06 3.02 14.94
N PRO A 112 -17.40 4.16 15.22
CA PRO A 112 -16.07 4.46 14.69
C PRO A 112 -15.00 3.50 15.23
N GLU A 113 -15.18 2.97 16.44
CA GLU A 113 -14.28 1.98 17.05
C GLU A 113 -14.25 0.69 16.23
N LYS A 114 -15.42 0.20 15.79
CA LYS A 114 -15.52 -1.00 14.94
C LYS A 114 -14.85 -0.79 13.57
N ARG A 115 -15.02 0.40 12.98
CA ARG A 115 -14.37 0.78 11.72
C ARG A 115 -12.85 0.84 11.88
N ALA A 116 -12.36 1.44 12.96
CA ALA A 116 -10.94 1.53 13.27
C ALA A 116 -10.33 0.13 13.52
N PHE A 117 -11.01 -0.70 14.30
CA PHE A 117 -10.58 -2.08 14.56
C PHE A 117 -10.48 -2.90 13.27
N LEU A 118 -11.47 -2.82 12.39
CA LEU A 118 -11.42 -3.52 11.09
C LEU A 118 -10.27 -3.00 10.22
N ALA A 119 -10.10 -1.68 10.12
CA ALA A 119 -9.03 -1.08 9.33
C ALA A 119 -7.64 -1.54 9.82
N VAL A 120 -7.41 -1.52 11.13
CA VAL A 120 -6.15 -2.01 11.73
C VAL A 120 -5.99 -3.51 11.50
N SER A 121 -7.04 -4.31 11.70
CA SER A 121 -6.98 -5.77 11.53
C SER A 121 -6.61 -6.17 10.11
N LEU A 122 -7.19 -5.52 9.09
CA LEU A 122 -6.86 -5.77 7.69
C LEU A 122 -5.39 -5.45 7.37
N CYS A 123 -4.86 -4.37 7.95
CA CYS A 123 -3.46 -3.96 7.79
C CYS A 123 -2.46 -4.79 8.60
N LEU A 124 -2.90 -5.59 9.56
CA LEU A 124 -2.04 -6.49 10.36
C LEU A 124 -2.12 -7.95 9.91
N THR A 125 -2.77 -8.22 8.79
CA THR A 125 -2.84 -9.56 8.19
C THR A 125 -1.44 -10.07 7.81
N PRO A 126 -1.21 -11.40 7.82
CA PRO A 126 0.10 -11.97 7.49
C PRO A 126 0.65 -11.55 6.13
N CYS A 127 -0.20 -11.34 5.11
CA CYS A 127 0.24 -10.88 3.79
C CYS A 127 0.82 -9.46 3.83
N ILE A 128 0.21 -8.54 4.58
CA ILE A 128 0.73 -7.18 4.74
C ILE A 128 2.06 -7.19 5.51
N GLN A 129 2.21 -8.11 6.46
CA GLN A 129 3.48 -8.29 7.16
C GLN A 129 4.61 -8.68 6.19
N VAL A 130 4.37 -9.62 5.27
CA VAL A 130 5.33 -9.98 4.22
C VAL A 130 5.63 -8.76 3.34
N TYR A 131 4.59 -8.07 2.85
CA TYR A 131 4.77 -6.91 1.96
C TYR A 131 5.53 -5.75 2.60
N THR A 132 5.53 -5.67 3.94
CA THR A 132 6.22 -4.62 4.68
C THR A 132 7.64 -5.03 5.09
N ALA A 133 7.85 -6.32 5.34
CA ALA A 133 9.14 -6.84 5.80
C ALA A 133 10.12 -7.17 4.66
N TRP A 134 9.62 -7.40 3.44
CA TRP A 134 10.44 -7.74 2.28
C TRP A 134 10.70 -6.48 1.46
N ALA A 135 11.98 -6.12 1.29
CA ALA A 135 12.34 -4.88 0.62
C ALA A 135 11.93 -4.88 -0.85
N THR A 136 12.01 -6.03 -1.51
CA THR A 136 11.50 -6.26 -2.87
C THR A 136 10.00 -6.02 -3.01
N CYS A 137 9.20 -6.28 -1.96
CA CYS A 137 7.75 -6.08 -1.99
C CYS A 137 7.32 -4.63 -1.73
N PHE A 138 8.25 -3.68 -1.59
CA PHE A 138 7.90 -2.36 -1.06
C PHE A 138 6.74 -1.62 -1.74
N PRO A 139 6.49 -1.75 -3.07
CA PRO A 139 5.39 -1.07 -3.74
C PRO A 139 4.03 -1.77 -3.57
N PHE A 140 3.97 -2.99 -3.02
CA PHE A 140 2.74 -3.79 -3.02
C PHE A 140 1.65 -3.16 -2.16
N VAL A 141 2.00 -2.50 -1.05
CA VAL A 141 1.03 -1.75 -0.24
C VAL A 141 0.51 -0.51 -0.98
N ILE A 142 1.35 0.13 -1.80
CA ILE A 142 0.92 1.23 -2.68
C ILE A 142 -0.12 0.72 -3.68
N SER A 143 0.06 -0.49 -4.24
CA SER A 143 -0.94 -1.11 -5.11
C SER A 143 -2.31 -1.27 -4.42
N LEU A 144 -2.35 -1.66 -3.14
CA LEU A 144 -3.60 -1.73 -2.36
C LEU A 144 -4.27 -0.36 -2.21
N ILE A 145 -3.48 0.69 -1.94
CA ILE A 145 -4.00 2.06 -1.85
C ILE A 145 -4.59 2.48 -3.20
N LEU A 146 -3.88 2.26 -4.31
CA LEU A 146 -4.35 2.60 -5.65
C LEU A 146 -5.67 1.90 -6.00
N ALA A 147 -5.81 0.61 -5.64
CA ALA A 147 -7.04 -0.14 -5.84
C ALA A 147 -8.21 0.44 -5.02
N LEU A 148 -7.98 0.74 -3.74
CA LEU A 148 -8.99 1.34 -2.86
C LEU A 148 -9.43 2.73 -3.34
N GLU A 149 -8.49 3.56 -3.78
CA GLU A 149 -8.77 4.90 -4.33
C GLU A 149 -9.53 4.83 -5.65
N SER A 150 -9.16 3.88 -6.52
CA SER A 150 -9.87 3.64 -7.77
C SER A 150 -11.37 3.42 -7.51
N TYR A 151 -11.72 2.54 -6.57
CA TYR A 151 -13.11 2.29 -6.21
C TYR A 151 -13.76 3.51 -5.54
N SER A 152 -13.05 4.18 -4.62
CA SER A 152 -13.56 5.36 -3.91
C SER A 152 -13.94 6.54 -4.82
N LEU A 153 -13.35 6.64 -6.01
CA LEU A 153 -13.68 7.65 -7.02
C LEU A 153 -15.00 7.36 -7.74
N ILE A 154 -15.34 6.09 -7.95
CA ILE A 154 -16.55 5.66 -8.67
C ILE A 154 -17.72 5.37 -7.74
N SER A 155 -17.49 5.11 -6.44
CA SER A 155 -18.54 4.90 -5.44
C SER A 155 -19.36 6.16 -5.08
N SER A 156 -19.12 7.28 -5.77
CA SER A 156 -19.89 8.52 -5.57
C SER A 156 -21.11 8.59 -6.49
N ASN A 157 -22.23 9.14 -5.99
CA ASN A 157 -23.48 9.31 -6.75
C ASN A 157 -23.35 10.12 -8.05
N LYS A 158 -22.25 10.85 -8.27
CA LYS A 158 -21.98 11.62 -9.49
C LYS A 158 -20.64 11.21 -10.09
N ILE A 159 -20.68 10.29 -11.05
CA ILE A 159 -19.52 9.88 -11.84
C ILE A 159 -19.32 10.90 -12.96
N THR A 160 -18.18 11.60 -12.93
CA THR A 160 -17.75 12.45 -14.05
C THR A 160 -16.76 11.69 -14.92
N PRO A 161 -16.62 12.03 -16.22
CA PRO A 161 -15.64 11.39 -17.10
C PRO A 161 -14.22 11.41 -16.53
N LEU A 162 -13.82 12.53 -15.90
CA LEU A 162 -12.51 12.65 -15.25
C LEU A 162 -12.34 11.65 -14.09
N ARG A 163 -13.36 11.47 -13.24
CA ARG A 163 -13.31 10.50 -12.13
C ARG A 163 -13.24 9.07 -12.64
N PHE A 164 -14.00 8.76 -13.69
CA PHE A 164 -13.97 7.45 -14.32
C PHE A 164 -12.60 7.14 -14.91
N SER A 165 -12.03 8.05 -15.72
CA SER A 165 -10.69 7.87 -16.29
C SER A 165 -9.60 7.79 -15.22
N SER A 166 -9.71 8.57 -14.15
CA SER A 166 -8.77 8.51 -13.02
C SER A 166 -8.87 7.17 -12.29
N SER A 167 -10.09 6.67 -12.06
CA SER A 167 -10.33 5.35 -11.46
C SER A 167 -9.71 4.23 -12.30
N LEU A 168 -9.93 4.27 -13.63
CA LEU A 168 -9.34 3.32 -14.58
C LEU A 168 -7.81 3.34 -14.54
N LEU A 169 -7.21 4.54 -14.50
CA LEU A 169 -5.76 4.69 -14.41
C LEU A 169 -5.22 4.13 -13.09
N LEU A 170 -5.86 4.42 -11.96
CA LEU A 170 -5.41 3.94 -10.65
C LEU A 170 -5.48 2.41 -10.54
N ILE A 171 -6.56 1.78 -11.01
CA ILE A 171 -6.65 0.32 -10.99
C ILE A 171 -5.66 -0.33 -11.97
N PHE A 172 -5.45 0.29 -13.14
CA PHE A 172 -4.42 -0.18 -14.08
C PHE A 172 -3.03 -0.14 -13.46
N LEU A 173 -2.66 0.97 -12.81
CA LEU A 173 -1.38 1.09 -12.09
C LEU A 173 -1.28 0.09 -10.94
N SER A 174 -2.38 -0.16 -10.22
CA SER A 174 -2.44 -1.18 -9.16
C SER A 174 -2.10 -2.58 -9.71
N PHE A 175 -2.74 -2.99 -10.81
CA PHE A 175 -2.45 -4.26 -11.51
C PHE A 175 -1.02 -4.32 -12.05
N ALA A 176 -0.53 -3.22 -12.62
CA ALA A 176 0.82 -3.11 -13.16
C ALA A 176 1.91 -3.09 -12.08
N ILE A 177 1.54 -2.95 -10.81
CA ILE A 177 2.44 -3.20 -9.67
C ILE A 177 2.33 -4.66 -9.23
N TYR A 178 1.13 -5.08 -8.81
CA TYR A 178 0.93 -6.41 -8.26
C TYR A 178 -0.54 -6.82 -8.43
N GLN A 179 -0.77 -7.86 -9.23
CA GLN A 179 -2.13 -8.25 -9.63
C GLN A 179 -3.00 -8.75 -8.46
N PRO A 180 -2.49 -9.56 -7.51
CA PRO A 180 -3.33 -10.08 -6.43
C PRO A 180 -3.91 -9.00 -5.50
N THR A 181 -3.17 -7.92 -5.24
CA THR A 181 -3.65 -6.81 -4.39
C THR A 181 -4.75 -6.02 -5.07
N ALA A 182 -4.68 -5.83 -6.39
CA ALA A 182 -5.76 -5.22 -7.17
C ALA A 182 -7.02 -6.09 -7.18
N MET A 183 -6.86 -7.42 -7.30
CA MET A 183 -7.98 -8.37 -7.30
C MET A 183 -8.69 -8.46 -5.95
N ALA A 184 -7.96 -8.37 -4.83
CA ALA A 184 -8.54 -8.43 -3.49
C ALA A 184 -9.57 -7.31 -3.24
N PHE A 185 -9.41 -6.15 -3.89
CA PHE A 185 -10.34 -5.02 -3.75
C PHE A 185 -11.51 -5.02 -4.74
N LEU A 186 -11.49 -5.87 -5.78
CA LEU A 186 -12.66 -6.05 -6.65
C LEU A 186 -13.88 -6.58 -5.89
N VAL A 187 -13.69 -7.22 -4.73
CA VAL A 187 -14.78 -7.67 -3.86
C VAL A 187 -15.68 -6.51 -3.41
N PHE A 188 -15.12 -5.30 -3.21
CA PHE A 188 -15.91 -4.13 -2.86
C PHE A 188 -16.68 -3.53 -4.05
N CYS A 189 -16.36 -3.90 -5.29
CA CYS A 189 -17.08 -3.42 -6.48
C CYS A 189 -18.51 -3.97 -6.62
N PHE A 190 -18.87 -5.02 -5.87
CA PHE A 190 -20.16 -5.70 -5.97
C PHE A 190 -21.13 -5.37 -4.83
N HIS A 191 -20.86 -4.32 -4.06
CA HIS A 191 -21.79 -3.68 -3.12
C HIS A 191 -21.90 -2.19 -3.46
#